data_AF-E0M2Q0-F1
#
_entry.id   AF-E0M2Q0-F1
#
_cell.length_a   1.000
_cell.length_b   1.000
_cell.length_c   1.000
_cell.angle_alpha   90.00
_cell.angle_beta   90.00
_cell.angle_gamma   90.00
#
_symmetry.space_group_name_H-M   'P 1'
#
loop_
_entity.id
_entity.type
_entity.pdbx_description
1 polymer ?
#
loop_
_entity_poly.entity_id
_entity_poly.type
_entity_poly.pdbx_seq_one_letter_code
_entity_poly.pdbx_strand_id
1 'polypeptide(L)' 'MKAQNKQHSAVVPVPDYSGQETCGITVHFLPCDEVKVTTSCANYGHPEHPIKEPLKMPEPRVCPK' A
#
# COMPACT_ATOMS: atom_id res chain seq x y z
N MET A 1 -11.93 -21.79 -16.87
CA MET A 1 -11.31 -20.54 -16.36
C MET A 1 -10.26 -20.90 -15.31
N LYS A 2 -9.01 -21.21 -15.70
CA LYS A 2 -7.93 -21.56 -14.74
C LYS A 2 -6.67 -20.69 -14.92
N ALA A 3 -6.74 -19.65 -15.76
CA ALA A 3 -5.57 -18.96 -16.29
C ALA A 3 -5.28 -17.58 -15.68
N GLN A 4 -5.93 -17.19 -14.57
CA GLN A 4 -5.72 -15.84 -13.99
C GLN A 4 -5.47 -15.80 -12.48
N ASN A 5 -5.32 -16.95 -11.81
CA ASN A 5 -4.79 -16.95 -10.44
C ASN A 5 -3.27 -16.91 -10.52
N LYS A 6 -2.71 -15.70 -10.58
CA LYS A 6 -1.27 -15.47 -10.44
C LYS A 6 -0.99 -15.22 -8.96
N GLN A 7 -0.04 -15.97 -8.39
CA GLN A 7 0.40 -15.73 -7.03
C GLN A 7 1.55 -14.72 -7.06
N HIS A 8 1.37 -13.61 -6.36
CA HIS A 8 2.39 -12.57 -6.21
C HIS A 8 2.87 -12.54 -4.77
N SER A 9 4.17 -12.30 -4.60
CA SER A 9 4.80 -12.10 -3.29
C SER A 9 5.76 -10.93 -3.40
N ALA A 10 5.65 -9.99 -2.47
CA ALA A 10 6.55 -8.85 -2.34
C ALA A 10 7.04 -8.78 -0.90
N VAL A 11 8.34 -8.51 -0.72
CA VAL A 11 8.90 -8.16 0.58
C VAL A 11 8.95 -6.64 0.64
N VAL A 12 8.21 -6.07 1.58
CA VAL A 12 8.07 -4.61 1.72
C VAL A 12 8.48 -4.20 3.12
N PRO A 13 9.15 -3.03 3.28
CA PRO A 13 9.49 -2.53 4.58
C PRO A 13 8.21 -2.16 5.35
N VAL A 14 8.14 -2.56 6.61
CA VAL A 14 7.12 -2.10 7.54
C VAL A 14 7.67 -0.86 8.25
N PRO A 15 6.94 0.27 8.27
CA PRO A 15 7.36 1.46 9.02
C PRO A 15 7.57 1.16 10.50
N ASP A 16 8.46 1.90 11.15
CA ASP A 16 8.71 1.72 12.59
C ASP A 16 7.46 2.03 13.42
N TYR A 17 7.04 1.03 14.19
CA TYR A 17 5.87 1.05 15.05
C TYR A 17 6.23 0.94 16.54
N SER A 18 7.51 0.93 16.90
CA SER A 18 7.97 0.70 18.27
C SER A 18 7.83 1.92 19.19
N GLY A 19 7.71 3.13 18.63
CA GLY A 19 7.63 4.40 19.37
C GLY A 19 6.37 5.22 19.13
N GLN A 20 5.34 4.66 18.48
CA GLN A 20 4.11 5.37 18.08
C GLN A 20 2.88 4.57 18.54
N GLU A 21 1.74 5.23 18.78
CA GLU A 21 0.49 4.51 19.06
C GLU A 21 0.11 3.61 17.87
N THR A 22 0.02 2.30 18.12
CA THR A 22 -0.31 1.31 17.11
C THR A 22 -1.82 1.20 16.96
N CYS A 23 -2.41 1.96 16.03
CA CYS A 23 -3.84 1.82 15.73
C CYS A 23 -4.12 0.68 14.74
N GLY A 24 -3.48 0.71 13.57
CA GLY A 24 -3.70 -0.29 12.53
C GLY A 24 -2.58 -0.33 11.50
N ILE A 25 -2.37 -1.54 10.95
CA ILE A 25 -1.52 -1.77 9.79
C ILE A 25 -2.43 -1.84 8.56
N THR A 26 -2.19 -0.96 7.60
CA THR A 26 -2.92 -0.93 6.33
C THR A 26 -2.00 -1.36 5.21
N VAL A 27 -2.44 -2.38 4.45
CA VAL A 27 -1.78 -2.85 3.24
C VAL A 27 -2.45 -2.20 2.04
N HIS A 28 -1.68 -1.43 1.29
CA HIS A 28 -2.12 -0.73 0.09
C HIS A 28 -1.68 -1.51 -1.13
N PHE A 29 -2.62 -1.85 -2.00
CA PHE A 29 -2.36 -2.40 -3.32
C PHE A 29 -2.33 -1.24 -4.31
N LEU A 30 -1.14 -0.96 -4.85
CA LEU A 30 -0.92 0.05 -5.87
C LEU A 30 -1.00 -0.60 -7.26
N PRO A 31 -1.10 0.20 -8.33
CA PRO A 31 -0.91 -0.30 -9.68
C PRO A 31 0.45 -1.02 -9.84
N CYS A 32 0.57 -1.85 -10.89
CA CYS A 32 1.80 -2.58 -11.18
C CYS A 32 2.22 -3.61 -10.11
N ASP A 33 1.24 -4.20 -9.42
CA ASP A 33 1.43 -5.18 -8.35
C ASP A 33 2.32 -4.66 -7.19
N GLU A 34 2.49 -3.34 -7.08
CA GLU A 34 3.23 -2.72 -5.99
C GLU A 34 2.41 -2.76 -4.70
N VAL A 35 3.09 -3.01 -3.58
CA VAL A 35 2.47 -3.06 -2.26
C VAL A 35 3.17 -2.07 -1.35
N LYS A 36 2.40 -1.26 -0.64
CA LYS A 36 2.91 -0.40 0.44
C LYS A 36 2.23 -0.75 1.75
N VAL A 37 2.98 -0.68 2.84
CA VAL A 37 2.44 -0.92 4.19
C VAL A 37 2.59 0.35 4.98
N THR A 38 1.53 0.77 5.65
CA THR A 38 1.54 1.94 6.52
C THR A 38 0.93 1.63 7.86
N THR A 39 1.45 2.29 8.89
CA THR A 39 0.89 2.30 10.24
C THR A 39 0.38 3.69 10.54
N SER A 40 -0.90 3.84 10.85
CA SER A 40 -1.49 5.15 11.12
C SER A 40 -2.79 5.03 11.90
N CYS A 41 -3.03 6.00 12.77
CA CYS A 41 -4.34 6.25 13.39
C CYS A 41 -5.19 7.22 12.57
N ALA A 42 -4.54 8.02 11.72
CA ALA A 42 -5.20 8.99 10.88
C ALA A 42 -5.87 8.32 9.69
N ASN A 43 -7.06 8.81 9.31
CA ASN A 43 -7.80 8.37 8.13
C ASN A 43 -7.31 9.05 6.85
N TYR A 44 -7.59 8.45 5.69
CA TYR A 44 -7.21 9.00 4.39
C TYR A 44 -7.73 10.45 4.21
N GLY A 45 -6.85 11.36 3.79
CA GLY A 45 -7.14 12.79 3.69
C GLY A 45 -6.74 13.61 4.92
N HIS A 46 -6.39 12.98 6.04
CA HIS A 46 -5.76 13.68 7.17
C HIS A 46 -4.34 14.14 6.79
N PRO A 47 -3.88 15.35 7.20
CA PRO A 47 -2.55 15.85 6.87
C PRO A 47 -1.41 14.93 7.35
N GLU A 48 -1.62 14.22 8.45
CA GLU A 48 -0.66 13.26 9.03
C GLU A 48 -0.80 11.84 8.46
N HIS A 49 -1.70 11.61 7.50
CA HIS A 49 -1.82 10.30 6.88
C HIS A 49 -0.56 9.93 6.07
N PRO A 50 0.02 8.73 6.25
CA PRO A 50 1.30 8.38 5.60
C PRO A 50 1.22 8.26 4.06
N ILE A 51 0.08 7.83 3.53
CA ILE A 51 -0.20 7.79 2.08
C ILE A 51 -0.92 9.07 1.66
N LYS A 52 -0.41 9.72 0.62
CA LYS A 52 -1.00 10.94 0.02
C LYS A 52 -1.42 10.72 -1.43
N GLU A 53 -1.06 9.55 -1.97
CA GLU A 53 -1.42 9.12 -3.31
C GLU A 53 -2.94 8.99 -3.46
N PRO A 54 -3.51 9.37 -4.62
CA PRO A 54 -4.94 9.36 -4.81
C PRO A 54 -5.52 7.94 -4.74
N LEU A 55 -6.73 7.82 -4.20
CA LEU A 55 -7.51 6.59 -4.33
C LEU A 55 -7.84 6.33 -5.80
N LYS A 56 -7.85 5.04 -6.19
CA LYS A 56 -8.17 4.59 -7.57
C LYS A 56 -7.24 5.19 -8.64
N MET A 57 -5.94 5.14 -8.39
CA MET A 57 -4.94 5.49 -9.40
C MET A 57 -5.13 4.66 -10.67
N PRO A 58 -5.10 5.28 -11.86
CA PRO A 58 -5.07 4.54 -13.12
C PRO A 58 -3.73 3.80 -13.22
N GLU A 59 -3.78 2.57 -13.71
CA GLU A 59 -2.56 1.81 -13.97
C GLU A 59 -1.80 2.43 -15.16
N PRO A 60 -0.49 2.68 -15.02
CA PRO A 60 0.30 3.21 -16.12
C PRO A 60 0.36 2.21 -17.27
N ARG A 61 0.50 2.71 -18.51
CA ARG A 61 0.60 1.84 -19.70
C ARG A 61 1.80 0.90 -19.66
N VAL A 62 2.83 1.27 -18.90
CA VAL A 62 4.05 0.48 -18.71
C VAL A 62 4.38 0.52 -17.23
N CYS A 63 4.49 -0.67 -16.63
CA CYS A 63 4.94 -0.82 -15.25
C CYS A 63 6.47 -0.77 -15.16
N PRO A 64 7.03 -0.04 -14.19
CA PRO A 64 8.45 -0.15 -13.88
C PRO A 64 8.79 -1.59 -13.46
N LYS A 65 10.03 -2.01 -13.73
CA LYS A 65 10.55 -3.35 -13.37
C LYS A 65 11.34 -3.27 -12.08
#